data_AF-A0A660YAT4-F1
#
_entry.id   AF-A0A660YAT4-F1
#
_cell.length_a   1.000
_cell.length_b   1.000
_cell.length_c   1.000
_cell.angle_alpha   90.00
_cell.angle_beta   90.00
_cell.angle_gamma   90.00
#
_symmetry.space_group_name_H-M   'P 1'
#
loop_
_entity.id
_entity.type
_entity.pdbx_description
1 polymer ?
#
loop_
_entity_poly.entity_id
_entity_poly.type
_entity_poly.pdbx_seq_one_letter_code
_entity_poly.pdbx_strand_id
1 'polypeptide(L)'
;MWIWDLLISVLPRDIGEICAVEDLADYTVQGVVPREECTLKGRLGKVECVLHDEKNETEPFSLTTFLAPIVGIPLILGFYELLTMFDLPCCYVDKKACLEANL
;
A
#
# COMPACT_ATOMS: atom_id res chain seq x y z
N MET A 1 20.46 -1.06 8.25
CA MET A 1 19.33 -0.41 7.55
C MET A 1 18.52 -1.54 6.96
N TRP A 2 17.41 -1.89 7.61
CA TRP A 2 16.66 -3.10 7.32
C TRP A 2 15.56 -2.80 6.32
N ILE A 3 15.35 -3.73 5.39
CA ILE A 3 14.40 -3.71 4.28
C ILE A 3 12.96 -3.82 4.84
N TRP A 4 12.44 -2.74 5.43
CA TRP A 4 11.04 -2.68 5.88
C TRP A 4 10.18 -1.79 4.97
N ASP A 5 10.79 -0.85 4.25
CA ASP A 5 10.09 0.15 3.44
C ASP A 5 9.34 -0.43 2.21
N LEU A 6 9.67 -1.66 1.80
CA LEU A 6 9.00 -2.36 0.68
C LEU A 6 7.69 -3.04 1.06
N LEU A 7 7.35 -3.09 2.36
CA LEU A 7 6.18 -3.84 2.83
C LEU A 7 4.95 -2.96 3.02
N ILE A 8 5.09 -1.64 3.07
CA ILE A 8 3.97 -0.71 3.26
C ILE A 8 3.35 -0.33 1.92
N SER A 9 2.04 -0.11 1.91
CA SER A 9 1.36 0.43 0.73
C SER A 9 1.85 1.84 0.43
N VAL A 10 1.81 2.22 -0.84
CA VAL A 10 2.11 3.58 -1.31
C VAL A 10 0.88 4.10 -2.02
N LEU A 11 0.30 5.17 -1.46
CA LEU A 11 -0.81 5.87 -2.03
C LEU A 11 -0.26 7.05 -2.86
N PRO A 12 -0.53 7.10 -4.17
CA PRO A 12 -0.18 8.23 -5.02
C PRO A 12 -0.83 9.50 -4.51
N ARG A 13 -0.15 10.63 -4.71
CA ARG A 13 -0.64 11.94 -4.26
C ARG A 13 -2.08 12.21 -4.69
N ASP A 14 -2.37 11.99 -5.97
CA ASP A 14 -3.68 12.30 -6.56
C ASP A 14 -4.81 11.48 -5.94
N ILE A 15 -4.52 10.26 -5.47
CA ILE A 15 -5.48 9.41 -4.75
C ILE A 15 -5.56 9.85 -3.29
N GLY A 16 -4.42 10.13 -2.65
CA GLY A 16 -4.38 10.59 -1.25
C GLY A 16 -5.11 11.91 -1.02
N GLU A 17 -5.12 12.82 -1.99
CA GLU A 17 -5.83 14.10 -1.88
C GLU A 17 -7.36 13.96 -1.94
N ILE A 18 -7.88 12.86 -2.51
CA ILE A 18 -9.33 12.58 -2.59
C ILE A 18 -9.82 11.58 -1.54
N CYS A 19 -8.91 10.82 -0.93
CA CYS A 19 -9.23 9.89 0.14
C CYS A 19 -9.31 10.60 1.50
N ALA A 20 -10.19 10.12 2.38
CA ALA A 20 -10.10 10.46 3.79
C ALA A 20 -8.90 9.74 4.39
N VAL A 21 -7.82 10.49 4.65
CA VAL A 21 -6.58 9.95 5.25
C VAL A 21 -6.39 10.54 6.64
N GLU A 22 -6.16 9.68 7.62
CA GLU A 22 -5.70 10.08 8.95
C GLU A 22 -4.18 10.20 8.93
N ASP A 23 -3.64 11.41 9.09
CA ASP A 23 -2.19 11.65 9.15
C ASP A 23 -1.61 11.06 10.45
N LEU A 24 -0.58 10.22 10.32
CA LEU A 24 0.08 9.56 11.46
C LEU A 24 1.42 10.22 11.82
N ALA A 25 2.31 10.38 10.83
CA ALA A 25 3.65 10.92 11.05
C ALA A 25 4.34 11.33 9.74
N ASP A 26 5.34 12.22 9.84
CA ASP A 26 6.30 12.40 8.76
C ASP A 26 7.15 11.13 8.59
N TYR A 27 7.44 10.76 7.34
CA TYR A 27 8.16 9.53 7.05
C TYR A 27 9.03 9.64 5.82
N THR A 28 10.11 8.87 5.78
CA THR A 28 11.03 8.83 4.65
C THR A 28 11.17 7.40 4.17
N VAL A 29 10.88 7.18 2.89
CA VAL A 29 11.09 5.90 2.20
C VAL A 29 12.43 5.94 1.50
N GLN A 30 13.23 4.88 1.67
CA GLN A 30 14.48 4.69 0.95
C GLN A 30 14.32 3.64 -0.14
N GLY A 31 14.69 3.99 -1.37
CA GLY A 31 14.79 3.02 -2.46
C GLY A 31 15.89 1.98 -2.20
N VAL A 32 15.88 0.90 -2.99
CA VAL A 32 16.85 -0.21 -2.88
C VAL A 32 18.30 0.29 -2.91
N VAL A 33 18.56 1.31 -3.73
CA VAL A 33 19.85 1.99 -3.76
C VAL A 33 19.86 3.09 -2.69
N PRO A 34 20.79 3.05 -1.71
CA PRO A 34 20.82 3.99 -0.60
C PRO A 34 21.50 5.31 -0.99
N ARG A 35 20.96 5.98 -2.00
CA ARG A 35 21.38 7.31 -2.45
C ARG A 35 20.29 8.31 -2.13
N GLU A 36 20.69 9.56 -1.93
CA GLU A 36 19.79 10.68 -1.66
C GLU A 36 18.78 10.88 -2.79
N GLU A 37 19.20 10.69 -4.05
CA GLU A 37 18.32 10.71 -5.24
C GLU A 37 17.25 9.61 -5.24
N CYS A 38 17.40 8.58 -4.39
CA CYS A 38 16.46 7.48 -4.22
C CYS A 38 15.70 7.56 -2.89
N THR A 39 15.69 8.73 -2.25
CA THR A 39 14.99 8.99 -0.99
C THR A 39 13.74 9.82 -1.24
N LEU A 40 12.58 9.37 -0.73
CA LEU A 40 11.32 10.09 -0.83
C LEU A 40 10.83 10.48 0.56
N LYS A 41 10.68 11.79 0.80
CA LYS A 41 10.11 12.35 2.04
C LYS A 41 8.62 12.57 1.85
N GLY A 42 7.82 11.90 2.65
CA GLY A 42 6.36 12.01 2.62
C GLY A 42 5.80 11.87 4.02
N ARG A 43 4.60 11.31 4.11
CA ARG A 43 3.90 11.10 5.38
C ARG A 43 3.35 9.68 5.43
N LEU A 44 3.25 9.10 6.62
CA LEU A 44 2.41 7.94 6.85
C LEU A 44 1.00 8.42 7.15
N GLY A 45 0.03 7.76 6.53
CA GLY A 45 -1.38 7.95 6.81
C GLY A 45 -2.08 6.62 6.96
N LYS A 46 -3.23 6.64 7.61
CA LYS A 46 -4.15 5.52 7.68
C LYS A 46 -5.33 5.77 6.76
N VAL A 47 -5.63 4.80 5.92
CA VAL A 47 -6.77 4.84 4.99
C VAL A 47 -7.70 3.68 5.24
N GLU A 48 -9.00 3.94 5.14
CA GLU A 48 -10.01 2.90 5.11
C GLU A 48 -10.19 2.41 3.68
N CYS A 49 -10.25 1.10 3.51
CA CYS A 49 -10.27 0.41 2.23
C CYS A 49 -11.37 -0.64 2.22
N VAL A 50 -11.88 -0.90 1.03
CA VAL A 50 -12.80 -1.99 0.74
C VAL A 50 -12.30 -2.67 -0.53
N LEU A 51 -12.20 -3.99 -0.53
CA LEU A 51 -11.98 -4.76 -1.75
C LEU A 51 -13.34 -5.21 -2.29
N HIS A 52 -13.55 -5.03 -3.59
CA HIS A 52 -14.79 -5.43 -4.24
C HIS A 52 -14.50 -6.06 -5.60
N ASP A 53 -15.32 -7.04 -5.97
CA ASP A 53 -15.40 -7.61 -7.31
C ASP A 53 -16.82 -7.40 -7.88
N GLU A 54 -17.20 -8.13 -8.93
CA GLU A 54 -18.53 -8.01 -9.55
C GLU A 54 -19.69 -8.49 -8.64
N LYS A 55 -19.40 -9.26 -7.59
CA LYS A 55 -20.39 -9.97 -6.76
C LYS A 55 -20.16 -9.83 -5.26
N ASN A 56 -18.93 -9.54 -4.85
CA ASN A 56 -18.49 -9.57 -3.46
C ASN A 56 -17.88 -8.24 -3.06
N GLU A 57 -18.01 -7.92 -1.78
CA GLU A 57 -17.42 -6.77 -1.12
C GLU A 57 -16.93 -7.23 0.26
N THR A 58 -15.74 -6.79 0.66
CA THR A 58 -15.22 -7.04 2.01
C THR A 58 -15.81 -6.05 3.00
N GLU A 59 -15.85 -6.42 4.28
CA GLU A 59 -16.00 -5.40 5.34
C GLU A 59 -14.87 -4.37 5.23
N PRO A 60 -15.11 -3.09 5.59
CA PRO A 60 -14.07 -2.08 5.60
C PRO A 60 -12.90 -2.47 6.50
N PHE A 61 -11.68 -2.22 6.01
CA PHE A 61 -10.46 -2.45 6.76
C PHE A 61 -9.51 -1.28 6.60
N SER A 62 -8.58 -1.13 7.54
CA SER A 62 -7.61 -0.03 7.51
C SER A 62 -6.25 -0.48 7.04
N LEU A 63 -5.59 0.38 6.27
CA LEU A 63 -4.19 0.23 5.89
C LEU A 63 -3.40 1.49 6.27
N THR A 64 -2.24 1.26 6.87
CA THR A 64 -1.14 2.20 6.98
C THR A 64 -0.45 2.28 5.63
N THR A 65 -0.43 3.48 5.05
CA THR A 65 0.11 3.74 3.73
C THR A 65 1.07 4.93 3.78
N PHE A 66 2.13 4.86 2.97
CA PHE A 66 2.94 6.02 2.64
C PHE A 66 2.20 6.90 1.65
N LEU A 67 2.01 8.17 1.99
CA LEU A 67 1.45 9.19 1.14
C LEU A 67 2.58 9.80 0.31
N ALA A 68 2.58 9.48 -0.98
CA ALA A 68 3.53 10.00 -1.93
C ALA A 68 3.39 11.54 -2.04
N PRO A 69 4.50 12.31 -1.93
CA PRO A 69 4.47 13.77 -2.05
C PRO A 69 4.40 14.26 -3.51
N ILE A 70 4.61 13.35 -4.47
CA ILE A 70 4.72 13.65 -5.90
C ILE A 70 3.71 12.87 -6.72
N VAL A 71 3.40 13.43 -7.89
CA VAL A 71 2.53 12.84 -8.91
C VAL A 71 3.33 11.80 -9.72
N GLY A 72 2.64 10.83 -10.30
CA GLY A 72 3.24 9.82 -11.19
C GLY A 72 3.81 8.59 -10.49
N ILE A 73 3.65 8.48 -9.17
CA ILE A 73 3.89 7.25 -8.43
C ILE A 73 2.66 6.32 -8.62
N PRO A 74 2.84 5.04 -8.98
CA PRO A 74 1.72 4.11 -9.08
C PRO A 74 1.18 3.76 -7.70
N LEU A 75 -0.09 3.37 -7.64
CA LEU A 75 -0.62 2.72 -6.45
C LEU A 75 0.14 1.42 -6.22
N ILE A 76 0.76 1.28 -5.05
CA ILE A 76 1.44 0.06 -4.64
C ILE A 76 0.70 -0.45 -3.41
N LEU A 77 0.22 -1.68 -3.49
CA LEU A 77 -0.36 -2.37 -2.35
C LEU A 77 0.76 -3.18 -1.68
N GLY A 78 1.13 -2.76 -0.47
CA GLY A 78 2.16 -3.40 0.33
C GLY A 78 1.60 -4.57 1.14
N PHE A 79 2.42 -5.59 1.35
CA PHE A 79 2.00 -6.84 1.96
C PHE A 79 1.91 -6.81 3.49
N TYR A 80 2.48 -5.81 4.17
CA TYR A 80 2.64 -5.80 5.63
C TYR A 80 1.33 -6.03 6.37
N GLU A 81 0.31 -5.24 6.09
CA GLU A 81 -1.02 -5.38 6.71
C GLU A 81 -1.96 -6.23 5.86
N LEU A 82 -1.87 -6.15 4.53
CA LEU A 82 -2.75 -6.92 3.65
C LEU A 82 -2.66 -8.42 3.91
N LEU A 83 -1.45 -8.98 4.09
CA LEU A 83 -1.30 -10.42 4.35
C LEU A 83 -1.70 -10.85 5.76
N THR A 84 -2.04 -9.91 6.65
CA THR A 84 -2.63 -10.26 7.95
C THR A 84 -4.14 -10.49 7.86
N MET A 85 -4.79 -9.98 6.81
CA MET A 85 -6.24 -10.02 6.59
C MET A 85 -6.64 -10.90 5.40
N PHE A 86 -5.76 -11.02 4.41
CA PHE A 86 -6.04 -11.69 3.15
C PHE A 86 -4.96 -12.71 2.82
N ASP A 87 -5.38 -13.82 2.25
CA ASP A 87 -4.49 -14.75 1.57
C ASP A 87 -4.13 -14.21 0.18
N LEU A 88 -2.90 -14.48 -0.27
CA LEU A 88 -2.43 -14.12 -1.61
C LEU A 88 -2.07 -15.39 -2.40
N PRO A 89 -3.07 -16.16 -2.86
CA PRO A 89 -2.82 -17.28 -3.77
C PRO A 89 -2.20 -16.79 -5.08
N CYS A 90 -1.02 -17.33 -5.39
CA CYS A 90 -0.27 -17.04 -6.61
C CYS A 90 -0.22 -18.28 -7.52
N CYS A 91 -0.87 -18.21 -8.69
CA CYS A 91 -0.73 -19.20 -9.74
C CYS A 91 0.31 -18.74 -10.78
N TYR A 92 1.51 -19.31 -10.70
CA TYR A 92 2.61 -18.98 -11.62
C TYR A 92 2.39 -19.49 -13.05
N VAL A 93 1.68 -20.62 -13.21
CA VAL A 93 1.35 -21.19 -14.52
C VAL A 93 0.46 -20.24 -15.30
N ASP A 94 -0.57 -19.72 -14.65
CA ASP A 94 -1.53 -18.78 -15.26
C ASP A 94 -1.09 -17.32 -15.18
N LYS A 95 0.03 -17.05 -14.49
CA LYS A 95 0.53 -15.69 -14.19
C LYS A 95 -0.52 -14.81 -13.50
N LYS A 96 -1.21 -15.36 -12.51
CA LYS A 96 -2.28 -14.70 -11.75
C LYS A 96 -1.98 -14.70 -10.26
N ALA A 97 -2.40 -13.65 -9.59
CA ALA A 97 -2.49 -13.57 -8.14
C ALA A 97 -3.80 -12.86 -7.79
N CYS A 98 -4.45 -13.27 -6.71
CA CYS A 98 -5.63 -12.59 -6.17
C CYS A 98 -5.49 -12.44 -4.66
N LEU A 99 -6.15 -11.42 -4.10
CA LEU A 99 -6.37 -11.30 -2.67
C LEU A 99 -7.66 -12.06 -2.35
N GLU A 100 -7.58 -13.02 -1.44
CA GLU A 100 -8.70 -13.81 -0.97
C GLU A 100 -8.94 -13.49 0.51
N ALA A 101 -10.17 -13.10 0.86
CA ALA A 101 -10.50 -12.77 2.23
C ALA A 101 -10.49 -14.03 3.10
N ASN A 102 -9.79 -13.96 4.24
CA ASN A 102 -9.80 -15.01 5.24
C ASN A 102 -11.15 -14.96 5.98
N LEU A 103 -12.13 -15.73 5.47
CA LEU A 103 -13.44 -15.93 6.10
C LEU A 103 -13.35 -16.79 7.36
#